data_AF-A0A233RFI6-F1
#
_entry.id   AF-A0A233RFI6-F1
#
_cell.length_a   1.000
_cell.length_b   1.000
_cell.length_c   1.000
_cell.angle_alpha   90.00
_cell.angle_beta   90.00
_cell.angle_gamma   90.00
#
_symmetry.space_group_name_H-M   'P 1'
#
loop_
_entity.id
_entity.type
_entity.pdbx_description
1 polymer ?
#
loop_
_entity_poly.entity_id
_entity_poly.type
_entity_poly.pdbx_seq_one_letter_code
_entity_poly.pdbx_strand_id
1 'polypeptide(L)'
;MIWSRDAAFYLQGLTYHRQGWTASMTLFDNRFDDKIVTTDCPAGVCFDPDARHYTNVDKARTQGVELSTTAQLTATVKASANYTYTRSEQLSGEHRGQPLTQMPLHLFASSVDWQMAPRLGGWLKYEYRGTESQETGLSSNTATRAPAYSLFHLGLQYEASRHIVLQAGIDNLLDEPFEFAEYGFVDSGRAYWASAEYRF
;
A
#
# COMPACT_ATOMS: atom_id res chain seq x y z
N MET A 1 6.71 -14.75 -0.89
CA MET A 1 6.06 -15.37 0.29
C MET A 1 7.08 -15.32 1.42
N ILE A 2 6.80 -14.57 2.49
CA ILE A 2 7.76 -14.22 3.55
C ILE A 2 7.62 -15.26 4.67
N TRP A 3 8.71 -15.93 5.05
CA TRP A 3 8.77 -16.81 6.21
C TRP A 3 9.86 -16.29 7.16
N SER A 4 9.52 -16.08 8.43
CA SER A 4 10.47 -15.90 9.53
C SER A 4 10.22 -17.00 10.55
N ARG A 5 11.28 -17.53 11.18
CA ARG A 5 11.13 -18.56 12.21
C ARG A 5 10.71 -17.99 13.55
N ASP A 6 11.19 -16.79 13.87
CA ASP A 6 10.85 -16.06 15.10
C ASP A 6 10.56 -14.59 14.77
N ALA A 7 9.47 -14.06 15.34
CA ALA A 7 9.10 -12.66 15.17
C ALA A 7 8.51 -12.09 16.46
N ALA A 8 8.95 -10.89 16.82
CA ALA A 8 8.41 -10.12 17.93
C ALA A 8 7.72 -8.85 17.41
N PHE A 9 6.47 -8.63 17.82
CA PHE A 9 5.65 -7.49 17.43
C PHE A 9 5.31 -6.67 18.65
N TYR A 10 5.69 -5.39 18.66
CA TYR A 10 5.33 -4.44 19.70
C TYR A 10 4.40 -3.38 19.09
N LEU A 11 3.16 -3.31 19.58
CA LEU A 11 2.13 -2.40 19.09
C LEU A 11 1.58 -1.56 20.25
N GLN A 12 1.52 -0.25 20.08
CA GLN A 12 0.87 0.65 21.03
C GLN A 12 -0.11 1.53 20.28
N GLY A 13 -1.39 1.44 20.65
CA GLY A 13 -2.49 2.13 19.98
C GLY A 13 -3.18 3.15 20.89
N LEU A 14 -3.58 4.27 20.32
CA LEU A 14 -4.51 5.22 20.91
C LEU A 14 -5.65 5.45 19.92
N THR A 15 -6.88 5.43 20.44
CA THR A 15 -8.07 5.78 19.65
C THR A 15 -8.84 6.87 20.36
N TYR A 16 -9.27 7.86 19.58
CA TYR A 16 -10.10 8.97 20.00
C TYR A 16 -11.44 8.92 19.26
N HIS A 17 -12.52 9.10 20.01
CA HIS A 17 -13.88 9.19 19.47
C HIS A 17 -14.55 10.46 19.95
N ARG A 18 -15.16 11.20 19.02
CA ARG A 18 -16.02 12.35 19.31
C ARG A 18 -17.05 12.50 18.21
N GLN A 19 -18.33 12.38 18.54
CA GLN A 19 -19.51 12.59 17.68
C GLN A 19 -19.23 12.72 16.17
N GLY A 20 -19.29 11.59 15.45
CA GLY A 20 -19.08 11.56 13.99
C GLY A 20 -17.61 11.56 13.56
N TRP A 21 -16.66 11.76 14.47
CA TRP A 21 -15.23 11.70 14.23
C TRP A 21 -14.57 10.58 15.05
N THR A 22 -13.73 9.80 14.39
CA THR A 22 -12.84 8.81 15.00
C THR A 22 -11.45 9.02 14.44
N ALA A 23 -10.45 9.02 15.32
CA ALA A 23 -9.05 9.03 14.93
C ALA A 23 -8.29 7.97 15.73
N SER A 24 -7.35 7.27 15.10
CA SER A 24 -6.45 6.34 15.78
C SER A 24 -5.02 6.57 15.34
N MET A 25 -4.11 6.25 16.26
CA MET A 25 -2.68 6.24 16.05
C MET A 25 -2.12 4.94 16.62
N THR A 26 -1.32 4.23 15.83
CA THR A 26 -0.61 3.03 16.25
C THR A 26 0.87 3.24 16.02
N LEU A 27 1.68 3.03 17.05
CA LEU A 27 3.13 2.91 16.93
C LEU A 27 3.47 1.43 16.87
N PHE A 28 4.34 1.04 15.93
CA PHE A 28 4.77 -0.35 15.78
C PHE A 28 6.29 -0.49 15.77
N ASP A 29 6.77 -1.58 16.37
CA ASP A 29 8.15 -2.07 16.28
C ASP A 29 8.10 -3.59 16.06
N ASN A 30 8.44 -4.03 14.86
CA ASN A 30 8.44 -5.43 14.48
C ASN A 30 9.87 -5.89 14.25
N ARG A 31 10.24 -7.01 14.84
CA ARG A 31 11.56 -7.62 14.70
C ARG A 31 11.40 -9.04 14.20
N PHE A 32 12.17 -9.35 13.17
CA PHE A 32 12.20 -10.66 12.53
C PHE A 32 13.57 -11.26 12.77
N ASP A 33 13.61 -12.48 13.26
CA ASP A 33 14.79 -13.33 13.31
C ASP A 33 14.63 -14.47 12.28
N ASP A 34 15.73 -14.89 11.66
CA ASP A 34 15.79 -15.83 10.53
C ASP A 34 14.94 -15.41 9.31
N LYS A 35 15.16 -14.19 8.79
CA LYS A 35 14.45 -13.74 7.58
C LYS A 35 15.17 -14.21 6.33
N ILE A 36 14.59 -15.16 5.62
CA ILE A 36 15.10 -15.57 4.31
C ILE A 36 14.73 -14.50 3.25
N VAL A 37 15.73 -13.93 2.58
CA VAL A 37 15.55 -13.14 1.35
C VAL A 37 16.14 -13.87 0.16
N THR A 38 15.65 -13.54 -1.02
CA THR A 38 16.19 -14.09 -2.27
C THR A 38 17.29 -13.16 -2.76
N THR A 39 18.51 -13.68 -2.91
CA THR A 39 19.67 -13.04 -3.53
C THR A 39 19.99 -13.72 -4.86
N ASP A 40 20.86 -13.10 -5.66
CA ASP A 40 21.60 -13.82 -6.70
C ASP A 40 22.38 -14.97 -6.11
N CYS A 41 22.60 -16.00 -6.92
CA CYS A 41 23.44 -17.09 -6.48
C CYS A 41 24.93 -16.73 -6.54
N PRO A 42 25.69 -16.90 -5.43
CA PRO A 42 27.13 -16.67 -5.43
C PRO A 42 27.85 -17.55 -6.45
N ALA A 43 28.87 -16.99 -7.10
CA ALA A 43 29.69 -17.71 -8.07
C ALA A 43 30.31 -18.97 -7.43
N GLY A 44 30.03 -20.14 -7.99
CA GLY A 44 30.51 -21.44 -7.50
C GLY A 44 29.55 -22.19 -6.58
N VAL A 45 28.39 -21.61 -6.24
CA VAL A 45 27.34 -22.28 -5.44
C VAL A 45 26.23 -22.84 -6.33
N CYS A 46 25.81 -22.10 -7.36
CA CYS A 46 24.85 -22.58 -8.36
C CYS A 46 25.50 -22.75 -9.72
N PHE A 47 25.01 -23.73 -10.49
CA PHE A 47 25.41 -23.96 -11.87
C PHE A 47 24.76 -22.96 -12.83
N ASP A 48 23.62 -22.40 -12.44
CA ASP A 48 22.85 -21.40 -13.18
C ASP A 48 22.96 -20.05 -12.45
N PRO A 49 23.53 -18.99 -13.07
CA PRO A 49 23.61 -17.66 -12.49
C PRO A 49 22.24 -16.99 -12.30
N ASP A 50 21.19 -17.43 -13.00
CA ASP A 50 19.81 -16.95 -12.80
C ASP A 50 19.07 -17.73 -11.69
N ALA A 51 19.75 -18.67 -11.02
CA ALA A 51 19.18 -19.42 -9.92
C ALA A 51 18.93 -18.51 -8.70
N ARG A 52 17.70 -18.57 -8.17
CA ARG A 52 17.34 -17.90 -6.92
C ARG A 52 18.08 -18.55 -5.75
N HIS A 53 18.94 -17.78 -5.08
CA HIS A 53 19.59 -18.23 -3.85
C HIS A 53 18.89 -17.64 -2.64
N TYR A 54 18.59 -18.48 -1.66
CA TYR A 54 17.93 -18.06 -0.43
C TYR A 54 19.00 -17.74 0.60
N THR A 55 19.25 -16.45 0.82
CA THR A 55 20.17 -15.98 1.85
C THR A 55 19.37 -15.58 3.09
N ASN A 56 19.80 -16.08 4.25
CA ASN A 56 19.20 -15.67 5.51
C ASN A 56 19.72 -14.27 5.88
N VAL A 57 18.87 -13.26 5.77
CA VAL A 57 19.04 -11.99 6.46
C VAL A 57 18.61 -12.23 7.90
N ASP A 58 19.50 -12.87 8.65
CA ASP A 58 19.27 -13.38 10.00
C ASP A 58 18.39 -12.47 10.89
N LYS A 59 18.45 -11.13 10.75
CA LYS A 59 17.66 -10.18 11.52
C LYS A 59 17.20 -8.99 10.69
N ALA A 60 15.92 -8.62 10.81
CA ALA A 60 15.36 -7.41 10.21
C ALA A 60 14.39 -6.70 11.15
N ARG A 61 14.23 -5.39 10.97
CA ARG A 61 13.31 -4.56 11.76
C ARG A 61 12.43 -3.72 10.85
N THR A 62 11.15 -3.63 11.18
CA THR A 62 10.25 -2.60 10.63
C THR A 62 9.62 -1.82 11.76
N GLN A 63 9.62 -0.51 11.67
CA GLN A 63 9.09 0.36 12.72
C GLN A 63 8.44 1.59 12.10
N GLY A 64 7.48 2.15 12.80
CA GLY A 64 6.71 3.24 12.22
C GLY A 64 5.50 3.67 13.00
N VAL A 65 4.69 4.46 12.31
CA VAL A 65 3.41 4.96 12.80
C VAL A 65 2.34 4.77 11.75
N GLU A 66 1.17 4.35 12.20
CA GLU A 66 -0.06 4.29 11.42
C GLU A 66 -1.05 5.28 12.01
N LEU A 67 -1.63 6.13 11.17
CA LEU A 67 -2.67 7.07 11.52
C LEU A 67 -3.91 6.73 10.71
N SER A 68 -5.07 6.71 11.35
CA SER A 68 -6.35 6.58 10.68
C SER A 68 -7.32 7.62 11.21
N THR A 69 -8.13 8.20 10.34
CA THR A 69 -9.19 9.12 10.74
C THR A 69 -10.41 8.92 9.85
N THR A 70 -11.58 9.04 10.44
CA THR A 70 -12.88 9.05 9.74
C THR A 70 -13.75 10.11 10.36
N ALA A 71 -14.26 11.04 9.56
CA ALA A 71 -15.07 12.16 10.01
C ALA A 71 -16.34 12.32 9.17
N GLN A 72 -17.48 12.42 9.84
CA GLN A 72 -18.73 12.90 9.26
C GLN A 72 -18.68 14.43 9.25
N LEU A 73 -18.31 15.02 8.11
CA LEU A 73 -18.08 16.47 7.98
C LEU A 73 -19.39 17.26 7.92
N THR A 74 -20.41 16.69 7.27
CA THR A 74 -21.77 17.24 7.18
C THR A 74 -22.79 16.11 7.27
N ALA A 75 -24.10 16.39 7.19
CA ALA A 75 -25.12 15.34 7.12
C ALA A 75 -25.00 14.44 5.87
N THR A 76 -24.28 14.89 4.84
CA THR A 76 -24.17 14.17 3.55
C THR A 76 -22.74 13.86 3.15
N VAL A 77 -21.72 14.39 3.83
CA VAL A 77 -20.31 14.23 3.46
C VAL A 77 -19.55 13.52 4.57
N LYS A 78 -18.92 12.40 4.23
CA LYS A 78 -18.00 11.64 5.07
C LYS A 78 -16.62 11.65 4.43
N ALA A 79 -15.59 11.83 5.24
CA ALA A 79 -14.20 11.72 4.80
C ALA A 79 -13.45 10.69 5.64
N SER A 80 -12.50 10.01 5.01
CA SER A 80 -11.55 9.13 5.69
C SER A 80 -10.14 9.37 5.18
N ALA A 81 -9.15 9.15 6.04
CA ALA A 81 -7.75 9.18 5.65
C ALA A 81 -6.95 8.18 6.49
N ASN A 82 -6.00 7.52 5.85
CA ASN A 82 -5.05 6.60 6.45
C ASN A 82 -3.65 7.00 5.99
N TYR A 83 -2.71 7.01 6.92
CA TYR A 83 -1.32 7.32 6.66
C TYR A 83 -0.43 6.33 7.40
N THR A 84 0.51 5.74 6.68
CA THR A 84 1.51 4.85 7.27
C THR A 84 2.89 5.39 6.92
N TYR A 85 3.70 5.61 7.96
CA TYR A 85 5.14 5.75 7.84
C TYR A 85 5.80 4.46 8.29
N THR A 86 6.56 3.82 7.41
CA THR A 86 7.28 2.57 7.72
C THR A 86 8.73 2.72 7.35
N ARG A 87 9.63 2.60 8.34
CA ARG A 87 11.05 2.46 8.11
C ARG A 87 11.46 1.00 8.34
N SER A 88 12.11 0.41 7.35
CA SER A 88 12.67 -0.93 7.43
C SER A 88 14.21 -0.88 7.48
N GLU A 89 14.82 -1.87 8.11
CA GLU A 89 16.27 -2.00 8.19
C GLU A 89 16.67 -3.48 8.34
N GLN A 90 17.68 -3.92 7.57
CA GLN A 90 18.38 -5.18 7.82
C GLN A 90 19.36 -5.02 8.98
N LEU A 91 19.28 -5.87 9.99
CA LEU A 91 20.12 -5.79 11.19
C LEU A 91 21.36 -6.69 11.11
N SER A 92 21.45 -7.60 10.14
CA SER A 92 22.57 -8.51 9.89
C SER A 92 22.73 -8.82 8.40
N GLY A 93 23.77 -9.58 8.04
CA GLY A 93 24.08 -9.94 6.66
C GLY A 93 24.88 -8.86 5.90
N GLU A 94 25.16 -9.14 4.63
CA GLU A 94 25.93 -8.27 3.71
C GLU A 94 25.32 -6.88 3.54
N HIS A 95 24.00 -6.74 3.71
CA HIS A 95 23.27 -5.49 3.50
C HIS A 95 22.80 -4.83 4.80
N ARG A 96 23.47 -5.13 5.93
CA ARG A 96 23.17 -4.52 7.23
C ARG A 96 23.09 -2.98 7.13
N GLY A 97 22.04 -2.41 7.70
CA GLY A 97 21.74 -0.97 7.69
C GLY A 97 20.91 -0.50 6.50
N GLN A 98 20.68 -1.36 5.50
CA GLN A 98 19.88 -1.04 4.32
C GLN A 98 18.38 -1.35 4.53
N PRO A 99 17.48 -0.62 3.85
CA PRO A 99 16.05 -0.85 3.95
C PRO A 99 15.60 -2.03 3.09
N LEU A 100 14.72 -2.88 3.65
CA LEU A 100 14.09 -3.98 2.93
C LEU A 100 13.53 -3.51 1.57
N THR A 101 13.79 -4.25 0.49
CA THR A 101 13.35 -3.95 -0.88
C THR A 101 11.84 -3.76 -1.01
N GLN A 102 11.41 -2.86 -1.92
CA GLN A 102 10.00 -2.65 -2.31
C GLN A 102 9.09 -2.19 -1.16
N MET A 103 9.64 -1.48 -0.17
CA MET A 103 8.89 -0.90 0.94
C MET A 103 8.94 0.63 0.88
N PRO A 104 7.88 1.31 0.42
CA PRO A 104 7.84 2.77 0.44
C PRO A 104 7.79 3.28 1.88
N LEU A 105 8.51 4.39 2.15
CA LEU A 105 8.51 5.00 3.48
C LEU A 105 7.14 5.57 3.88
N HIS A 106 6.37 6.02 2.88
CA HIS A 106 5.12 6.74 3.08
C HIS A 106 4.02 6.10 2.23
N LEU A 107 2.91 5.76 2.87
CA LEU A 107 1.66 5.40 2.22
C LEU A 107 0.56 6.31 2.74
N PHE A 108 -0.23 6.88 1.83
CA PHE A 108 -1.39 7.67 2.19
C PHE A 108 -2.57 7.27 1.33
N ALA A 109 -3.73 7.09 1.94
CA ALA A 109 -4.99 6.84 1.24
C ALA A 109 -6.10 7.65 1.90
N SER A 110 -6.90 8.33 1.11
CA SER A 110 -8.05 9.10 1.61
C SER A 110 -9.28 8.91 0.72
N SER A 111 -10.45 9.00 1.32
CA SER A 111 -11.72 9.03 0.60
C SER A 111 -12.58 10.21 1.06
N VAL A 112 -13.34 10.76 0.13
CA VAL A 112 -14.47 11.63 0.41
C VAL A 112 -15.69 11.00 -0.26
N ASP A 113 -16.66 10.63 0.56
CA ASP A 113 -17.92 10.03 0.18
C ASP A 113 -19.02 11.06 0.38
N TRP A 114 -19.85 11.31 -0.64
CA TRP A 114 -20.88 12.34 -0.59
C TRP A 114 -22.24 11.85 -1.10
N GLN A 115 -23.29 12.13 -0.32
CA GLN A 115 -24.67 11.93 -0.73
C GLN A 115 -25.18 13.19 -1.45
N MET A 116 -25.27 13.09 -2.76
CA MET A 116 -25.57 14.18 -3.69
C MET A 116 -27.07 14.50 -3.74
N ALA A 117 -27.88 13.45 -3.72
CA ALA A 117 -29.34 13.46 -3.63
C ALA A 117 -29.80 12.15 -2.96
N PRO A 118 -31.06 11.96 -2.54
CA PRO A 118 -31.48 10.77 -1.78
C PRO A 118 -31.15 9.41 -2.41
N ARG A 119 -30.97 9.35 -3.74
CA ARG A 119 -30.67 8.13 -4.50
C ARG A 119 -29.36 8.19 -5.27
N LEU A 120 -28.59 9.28 -5.11
CA LEU A 120 -27.34 9.52 -5.85
C LEU A 120 -26.22 9.85 -4.87
N GLY A 121 -25.20 9.02 -4.87
CA GLY A 121 -23.96 9.23 -4.14
C GLY A 121 -22.76 9.30 -5.07
N GLY A 122 -21.65 9.83 -4.56
CA GLY A 122 -20.37 9.84 -5.24
C GLY A 122 -19.22 9.69 -4.26
N TRP A 123 -18.06 9.30 -4.78
CA TRP A 123 -16.83 9.25 -4.00
C TRP A 123 -15.64 9.74 -4.81
N LEU A 124 -14.70 10.37 -4.12
CA LEU A 124 -13.36 10.65 -4.60
C LEU A 124 -12.37 9.95 -3.69
N LYS A 125 -11.48 9.13 -4.24
CA LYS A 125 -10.36 8.53 -3.52
C LYS A 125 -9.06 9.12 -4.02
N TYR A 126 -8.12 9.27 -3.11
CA TYR A 126 -6.75 9.67 -3.40
C TYR A 126 -5.79 8.72 -2.71
N GLU A 127 -4.82 8.24 -3.45
CA GLU A 127 -3.77 7.33 -2.98
C GLU A 127 -2.41 7.92 -3.32
N TYR A 128 -1.47 7.83 -2.39
CA TYR A 128 -0.08 8.21 -2.59
C TYR A 128 0.82 7.11 -2.08
N ARG A 129 1.74 6.67 -2.96
CA ARG A 129 2.82 5.76 -2.63
C ARG A 129 4.12 6.52 -2.78
N GLY A 130 4.90 6.59 -1.69
CA GLY A 130 6.23 7.16 -1.72
C GLY A 130 7.19 6.31 -2.55
N THR A 131 8.36 6.86 -2.85
CA THR A 131 9.39 6.14 -3.59
C THR A 131 9.82 4.86 -2.84
N GLU A 132 9.89 3.75 -3.56
CA GLU A 132 10.26 2.47 -2.96
C GLU A 132 11.72 2.44 -2.49
N SER A 133 12.00 1.68 -1.44
CA SER A 133 13.35 1.32 -1.04
C SER A 133 13.99 0.34 -2.04
N GLN A 134 15.28 0.55 -2.32
CA GLN A 134 16.12 -0.43 -2.98
C GLN A 134 17.19 -0.93 -2.01
N GLU A 135 17.42 -2.23 -2.01
CA GLU A 135 18.61 -2.86 -1.46
C GLU A 135 19.76 -2.75 -2.48
N THR A 136 20.94 -2.40 -2.00
CA THR A 136 22.19 -2.43 -2.77
C THR A 136 22.69 -3.87 -2.81
N GLY A 137 22.46 -4.58 -3.92
CA GLY A 137 23.12 -5.86 -4.21
C GLY A 137 22.21 -7.09 -4.35
N LEU A 138 20.89 -6.92 -4.41
CA LEU A 138 19.97 -7.96 -4.88
C LEU A 138 19.70 -7.75 -6.36
N SER A 139 20.49 -8.37 -7.24
CA SER A 139 20.11 -8.46 -8.64
C SER A 139 18.99 -9.49 -8.76
N SER A 140 17.84 -9.01 -9.23
CA SER A 140 16.82 -9.79 -9.92
C SER A 140 15.84 -8.76 -10.48
N ASN A 141 16.26 -8.11 -11.57
CA ASN A 141 15.39 -7.37 -12.49
C ASN A 141 14.65 -6.10 -12.03
N THR A 142 15.09 -5.39 -10.98
CA THR A 142 14.64 -4.01 -10.74
C THR A 142 15.79 -3.09 -10.32
N ALA A 143 16.64 -2.75 -11.28
CA ALA A 143 17.56 -1.62 -11.13
C ALA A 143 16.79 -0.28 -10.92
N THR A 144 15.48 -0.26 -11.18
CA THR A 144 14.64 0.93 -11.04
C THR A 144 13.95 1.01 -9.68
N ARG A 145 14.14 2.16 -9.04
CA ARG A 145 13.52 2.52 -7.78
C ARG A 145 12.17 3.14 -8.15
N ALA A 146 11.08 2.41 -7.96
CA ALA A 146 9.76 2.89 -8.36
C ALA A 146 9.54 4.29 -7.75
N PRO A 147 9.34 5.33 -8.59
CA PRO A 147 9.18 6.69 -8.12
C PRO A 147 7.91 6.82 -7.29
N ALA A 148 7.80 7.94 -6.56
CA ALA A 148 6.57 8.23 -5.85
C ALA A 148 5.47 8.56 -6.86
N TYR A 149 4.26 8.05 -6.64
CA TYR A 149 3.13 8.31 -7.52
C TYR A 149 1.86 8.60 -6.72
N SER A 150 0.89 9.21 -7.41
CA SER A 150 -0.39 9.65 -6.87
C SER A 150 -1.52 9.21 -7.77
N LEU A 151 -2.55 8.59 -7.21
CA LEU A 151 -3.72 8.15 -7.95
C LEU A 151 -4.97 8.83 -7.42
N PHE A 152 -5.85 9.21 -8.35
CA PHE A 152 -7.19 9.69 -8.04
C PHE A 152 -8.20 8.75 -8.66
N HIS A 153 -9.23 8.41 -7.91
CA HIS A 153 -10.34 7.58 -8.38
C HIS A 153 -11.64 8.30 -8.10
N LEU A 154 -12.52 8.36 -9.09
CA LEU A 154 -13.82 9.02 -8.98
C LEU A 154 -14.90 8.02 -9.33
N GLY A 155 -15.99 8.01 -8.58
CA GLY A 155 -17.14 7.21 -8.96
C GLY A 155 -18.45 7.74 -8.43
N LEU A 156 -19.51 7.19 -9.00
CA LEU A 156 -20.90 7.51 -8.73
C LEU A 156 -21.67 6.23 -8.48
N GLN A 157 -22.66 6.34 -7.60
CA GLN A 157 -23.64 5.30 -7.33
C GLN A 157 -25.04 5.88 -7.41
N TYR A 158 -25.91 5.22 -8.16
CA TYR A 158 -27.30 5.60 -8.32
C TYR A 158 -28.23 4.43 -8.00
N GLU A 159 -29.11 4.62 -7.04
CA GLU A 159 -30.16 3.65 -6.71
C GLU A 159 -31.31 3.80 -7.71
N ALA A 160 -31.25 3.10 -8.84
CA ALA A 160 -32.25 3.17 -9.91
C ALA A 160 -33.63 2.62 -9.48
N SER A 161 -33.66 1.67 -8.54
CA SER A 161 -34.88 1.22 -7.84
C SER A 161 -34.53 0.63 -6.47
N ARG A 162 -35.53 0.14 -5.71
CA ARG A 162 -35.28 -0.63 -4.47
C ARG A 162 -34.48 -1.91 -4.68
N HIS A 163 -34.46 -2.43 -5.91
CA HIS A 163 -33.78 -3.68 -6.26
C HIS A 163 -32.57 -3.46 -7.16
N ILE A 164 -32.32 -2.24 -7.65
CA ILE A 164 -31.26 -1.99 -8.65
C ILE A 164 -30.40 -0.84 -8.21
N VAL A 165 -29.10 -1.11 -8.08
CA VAL A 165 -28.06 -0.11 -7.87
C VAL A 165 -27.14 -0.12 -9.08
N LEU A 166 -26.91 1.06 -9.65
CA LEU A 166 -25.98 1.27 -10.74
C LEU A 166 -24.77 2.00 -10.20
N GLN A 167 -23.58 1.62 -10.66
CA GLN A 167 -22.36 2.33 -10.35
C GLN A 167 -21.55 2.56 -11.63
N ALA A 168 -20.80 3.66 -11.65
CA ALA A 168 -19.83 3.92 -12.68
C ALA A 168 -18.63 4.64 -12.06
N GLY A 169 -17.45 4.41 -12.60
CA GLY A 169 -16.22 4.97 -12.06
C GLY A 169 -15.12 5.14 -13.09
N ILE A 170 -14.16 5.96 -12.69
CA ILE A 170 -12.90 6.20 -13.38
C ILE A 170 -11.80 5.91 -12.37
N ASP A 171 -11.04 4.85 -12.62
CA ASP A 171 -9.82 4.57 -11.90
C ASP A 171 -8.64 5.26 -12.57
N ASN A 172 -7.68 5.74 -11.77
CA ASN A 172 -6.55 6.52 -12.26
C ASN A 172 -7.01 7.72 -13.14
N LEU A 173 -7.86 8.58 -12.56
CA LEU A 173 -8.49 9.74 -13.20
C LEU A 173 -7.49 10.71 -13.83
N LEU A 174 -6.25 10.75 -13.37
CA LEU A 174 -5.21 11.61 -13.93
C LEU A 174 -4.35 10.92 -15.00
N ASP A 175 -4.59 9.63 -15.26
CA ASP A 175 -3.87 8.82 -16.25
C ASP A 175 -2.37 8.72 -15.98
N GLU A 176 -2.01 8.43 -14.72
CA GLU A 176 -0.63 8.13 -14.34
C GLU A 176 -0.13 6.89 -15.09
N PRO A 177 0.95 6.98 -15.87
CA PRO A 177 1.47 5.84 -16.63
C PRO A 177 2.36 4.96 -15.76
N PHE A 178 2.17 3.64 -15.84
CA PHE A 178 3.03 2.66 -15.16
C PHE A 178 3.81 1.84 -16.19
N GLU A 179 5.01 2.31 -16.52
CA GLU A 179 5.93 1.61 -17.40
C GLU A 179 6.91 0.74 -16.62
N PHE A 180 7.13 -0.50 -17.09
CA PHE A 180 8.05 -1.43 -16.43
C PHE A 180 9.47 -0.86 -16.26
N ALA A 181 9.94 -0.09 -17.25
CA ALA A 181 11.26 0.51 -17.23
C ALA A 181 11.47 1.45 -16.03
N GLU A 182 10.42 2.18 -15.63
CA GLU A 182 10.47 3.20 -14.57
C GLU A 182 10.03 2.64 -13.22
N TYR A 183 8.99 1.80 -13.19
CA TYR A 183 8.36 1.33 -11.96
C TYR A 183 8.72 -0.10 -11.57
N GLY A 184 9.30 -0.89 -12.48
CA GLY A 184 9.55 -2.32 -12.26
C GLY A 184 8.29 -3.19 -12.28
N PHE A 185 7.14 -2.62 -12.62
CA PHE A 185 5.87 -3.30 -12.86
C PHE A 185 5.07 -2.55 -13.94
N VAL A 186 4.07 -3.21 -14.51
CA VAL A 186 3.09 -2.60 -15.41
C VAL A 186 1.76 -2.62 -14.69
N ASP A 187 1.08 -1.49 -14.68
CA ASP A 187 -0.28 -1.36 -14.19
C ASP A 187 -1.13 -0.61 -15.23
N SER A 188 -2.45 -0.68 -15.10
CA SER A 188 -3.36 0.03 -15.98
C SER A 188 -3.27 1.55 -15.79
N GLY A 189 -3.26 2.29 -16.89
CA GLY A 189 -3.53 3.73 -16.89
C GLY A 189 -4.98 4.03 -16.49
N ARG A 190 -5.57 5.07 -17.07
CA ARG A 190 -6.98 5.41 -16.80
C ARG A 190 -7.93 4.30 -17.25
N ALA A 191 -8.76 3.81 -16.33
CA ALA A 191 -9.75 2.78 -16.61
C ALA A 191 -11.16 3.28 -16.30
N TYR A 192 -12.12 2.91 -17.15
CA TYR A 192 -13.54 3.21 -16.98
C TYR A 192 -14.30 1.93 -16.71
N TRP A 193 -15.23 1.95 -15.77
CA TRP A 193 -16.07 0.80 -15.48
C TRP A 193 -17.49 1.22 -15.14
N ALA A 194 -18.41 0.27 -15.31
CA ALA A 194 -19.79 0.39 -14.86
C ALA A 194 -20.26 -0.96 -14.33
N SER A 195 -21.09 -0.94 -13.29
CA SER A 195 -21.66 -2.14 -12.69
C SER A 195 -23.14 -1.94 -12.37
N ALA A 196 -23.87 -3.05 -12.33
CA ALA A 196 -25.26 -3.09 -11.90
C ALA A 196 -25.42 -4.22 -10.87
N GLU A 197 -25.93 -3.88 -9.70
CA GLU A 197 -26.21 -4.80 -8.60
C GLU A 197 -27.72 -4.96 -8.47
N TYR A 198 -28.20 -6.22 -8.44
CA TYR A 198 -29.59 -6.55 -8.14
C TYR A 198 -29.71 -7.08 -6.70
N ARG A 199 -30.61 -6.48 -5.91
CA ARG A 199 -30.87 -6.86 -4.52
C ARG A 199 -32.23 -7.55 -4.40
N PHE A 200 -32.26 -8.71 -3.74
CA PHE A 200 -33.46 -9.49 -3.43
C PHE A 200 -34.10 -9.04 -2.12
#